data_AF-I0IEM3-F1
#
_entry.id   AF-I0IEM3-F1
#
_cell.length_a   1.000
_cell.length_b   1.000
_cell.length_c   1.000
_cell.angle_alpha   90.00
_cell.angle_beta   90.00
_cell.angle_gamma   90.00
#
_symmetry.space_group_name_H-M   'P 1'
#
loop_
_entity.id
_entity.type
_entity.pdbx_description
1 polymer ?
#
loop_
_entity_poly.entity_id
_entity_poly.type
_entity_poly.pdbx_seq_one_letter_code
_entity_poly.pdbx_strand_id
1 'polypeptide(L)'
;MPEAALSTLTLSHFLLTGAVLFCLGLVGFLTRRNLIVMFLCTEMMFQGVVVSLVAFSRFHGNLSGQTFTIFVLTVAAAEAALALGLVVLLFRRKQTLDASAWAQLRG
;
A
#
# COMPACT_ATOMS: atom_id res chain seq x y z
N MET A 1 -5.16 28.06 17.68
CA MET A 1 -3.76 27.72 18.01
C MET A 1 -3.38 26.30 17.51
N PRO A 2 -3.53 25.99 16.20
CA PRO A 2 -3.21 24.65 15.66
C PRO A 2 -1.71 24.39 15.47
N GLU A 3 -0.89 25.44 15.46
CA GLU A 3 0.58 25.39 15.28
C GLU A 3 1.29 24.64 16.42
N ALA A 4 0.76 24.69 17.65
CA ALA A 4 1.36 24.04 18.82
C ALA A 4 1.19 22.51 18.83
N ALA A 5 0.25 21.96 18.05
CA ALA A 5 0.10 20.51 17.91
C ALA A 5 1.08 19.94 16.88
N LEU A 6 1.54 20.75 15.92
CA LEU A 6 2.52 20.34 14.91
C LEU A 6 3.95 20.29 15.48
N SER A 7 4.25 21.05 16.54
CA SER A 7 5.58 21.07 17.17
C SER A 7 5.88 19.87 18.06
N THR A 8 4.88 19.07 18.43
CA THR A 8 5.05 17.82 19.20
C THR A 8 5.19 16.57 18.33
N LEU A 9 4.94 16.68 17.02
CA LEU A 9 5.02 15.56 16.09
C LEU A 9 6.47 15.25 15.72
N THR A 10 7.04 14.28 16.43
CA THR A 10 8.37 13.74 16.16
C THR A 10 8.37 12.75 15.00
N LEU A 11 9.55 12.48 14.44
CA LEU A 11 9.78 11.44 13.41
C LEU A 11 9.08 10.11 13.77
N SER A 12 9.13 9.72 15.04
CA SER A 12 8.55 8.48 15.55
C SER A 12 7.04 8.36 15.27
N HIS A 13 6.28 9.47 15.29
CA HIS A 13 4.84 9.44 15.02
C HIS A 13 4.55 9.08 13.55
N PHE A 14 5.34 9.60 12.62
CA PHE A 14 5.21 9.28 11.20
C PHE A 14 5.66 7.84 10.90
N LEU A 15 6.74 7.39 11.53
CA LEU A 15 7.20 5.99 11.40
C LEU A 15 6.18 5.01 11.98
N LEU A 16 5.58 5.33 13.14
CA LEU A 16 4.52 4.53 13.73
C LEU A 16 3.29 4.47 12.81
N THR A 17 2.91 5.59 12.21
CA THR A 17 1.80 5.64 11.24
C THR A 17 2.09 4.77 10.02
N GLY A 18 3.29 4.87 9.45
CA GLY A 18 3.73 4.03 8.34
C GLY A 18 3.72 2.54 8.69
N ALA A 19 4.23 2.18 9.88
CA ALA A 19 4.22 0.81 10.38
C ALA A 19 2.80 0.27 10.62
N VAL A 20 1.89 1.08 11.18
CA VAL A 20 0.49 0.70 11.39
C VAL A 20 -0.21 0.45 10.06
N LEU A 21 -0.06 1.35 9.08
CA LEU A 21 -0.63 1.15 7.74
C LEU A 21 -0.08 -0.12 7.08
N PHE A 22 1.21 -0.37 7.19
CA PHE A 22 1.83 -1.59 6.68
C PHE A 22 1.30 -2.86 7.35
N CYS A 23 1.22 -2.87 8.67
CA CYS A 23 0.70 -4.02 9.42
C CYS A 23 -0.79 -4.27 9.14
N LEU A 24 -1.61 -3.22 9.04
CA LEU A 24 -3.02 -3.35 8.69
C LEU A 24 -3.19 -3.88 7.27
N GLY A 25 -2.39 -3.39 6.32
CA GLY A 25 -2.35 -3.92 4.97
C GLY A 25 -1.94 -5.40 4.95
N LEU A 26 -0.90 -5.79 5.70
CA LEU A 26 -0.45 -7.17 5.80
C LEU A 26 -1.53 -8.10 6.38
N VAL A 27 -2.15 -7.71 7.49
CA VAL A 27 -3.26 -8.48 8.10
C VAL A 27 -4.43 -8.58 7.14
N GLY A 28 -4.77 -7.50 6.45
CA GLY A 28 -5.82 -7.49 5.42
C GLY A 28 -5.49 -8.44 4.26
N PHE A 29 -4.26 -8.41 3.75
CA PHE A 29 -3.82 -9.27 2.66
C PHE A 29 -3.93 -10.76 3.01
N LEU A 30 -3.54 -11.15 4.23
CA LEU A 30 -3.57 -12.55 4.68
C LEU A 30 -4.98 -13.05 5.03
N THR A 31 -5.88 -12.16 5.46
CA THR A 31 -7.23 -12.55 5.94
C THR A 31 -8.29 -12.53 4.84
N ARG A 32 -8.07 -11.77 3.77
CA ARG A 32 -9.08 -11.55 2.73
C ARG A 32 -8.91 -12.55 1.60
N ARG A 33 -10.03 -13.06 1.09
CA ARG A 33 -10.09 -13.98 -0.06
C ARG A 33 -10.48 -13.29 -1.37
N ASN A 34 -11.04 -12.09 -1.30
CA ASN A 34 -11.41 -11.33 -2.48
C ASN A 34 -10.15 -10.67 -3.07
N LEU A 35 -9.83 -11.03 -4.31
CA LEU A 35 -8.65 -10.55 -5.04
C LEU A 35 -8.54 -9.02 -5.07
N ILE A 36 -9.65 -8.29 -5.21
CA ILE A 36 -9.65 -6.82 -5.20
C ILE A 36 -9.23 -6.31 -3.82
N VAL A 37 -9.78 -6.90 -2.76
CA VAL A 37 -9.47 -6.47 -1.40
C VAL A 37 -8.03 -6.80 -1.05
N MET A 38 -7.53 -7.97 -1.47
CA MET A 38 -6.12 -8.33 -1.31
C MET A 38 -5.21 -7.30 -2.00
N PHE A 39 -5.55 -6.88 -3.23
CA PHE A 39 -4.81 -5.85 -3.95
C PHE A 39 -4.82 -4.49 -3.22
N LEU A 40 -5.99 -4.03 -2.77
CA LEU A 40 -6.09 -2.79 -1.98
C LEU A 40 -5.30 -2.86 -0.66
N CYS A 41 -5.21 -4.02 -0.04
CA CYS A 41 -4.38 -4.23 1.14
C CYS A 41 -2.89 -4.08 0.80
N THR A 42 -2.43 -4.60 -0.34
CA THR A 42 -1.07 -4.38 -0.83
C THR A 42 -0.80 -2.89 -1.04
N GLU A 43 -1.68 -2.16 -1.71
CA GLU A 43 -1.57 -0.70 -1.90
C GLU A 43 -1.46 0.07 -0.57
N MET A 44 -2.25 -0.34 0.44
CA MET A 44 -2.15 0.23 1.78
C MET A 44 -0.77 0.01 2.42
N MET A 45 -0.14 -1.14 2.18
CA MET A 45 1.24 -1.41 2.64
C MET A 45 2.24 -0.46 1.97
N PHE A 46 2.15 -0.28 0.65
CA PHE A 46 3.00 0.64 -0.10
C PHE A 46 2.86 2.10 0.38
N GLN A 47 1.63 2.54 0.70
CA GLN A 47 1.40 3.88 1.22
C GLN A 47 2.06 4.09 2.60
N GLY A 48 2.11 3.06 3.47
CA GLY A 48 2.83 3.11 4.74
C GLY A 48 4.34 3.28 4.57
N VAL A 49 4.93 2.62 3.57
CA VAL A 49 6.35 2.78 3.21
C VAL A 49 6.63 4.19 2.70
N VAL A 50 5.77 4.73 1.83
CA VAL A 50 5.86 6.10 1.31
C VAL A 50 5.86 7.14 2.43
N VAL A 51 4.96 7.02 3.41
CA VAL A 51 4.93 7.91 4.58
C VAL A 51 6.26 7.88 5.34
N SER A 52 6.82 6.69 5.54
CA SER A 52 8.11 6.52 6.24
C SER A 52 9.26 7.17 5.48
N LEU A 53 9.29 7.03 4.15
CA LEU A 53 10.31 7.64 3.29
C LEU A 53 10.27 9.17 3.32
N VAL A 54 9.08 9.77 3.21
CA VAL A 54 8.91 11.23 3.30
C VAL A 54 9.32 11.73 4.69
N ALA A 55 8.98 11.01 5.75
CA ALA A 55 9.37 11.35 7.11
C ALA A 55 10.90 11.35 7.30
N PHE A 56 11.61 10.33 6.78
CA PHE A 56 13.07 10.29 6.81
C PHE A 56 13.72 11.40 5.97
N SER A 57 13.16 11.68 4.79
CA SER A 57 13.60 12.78 3.92
C SER A 57 13.54 14.12 4.66
N ARG A 58 12.41 14.38 5.33
CA ARG A 58 12.20 15.59 6.12
C ARG A 58 13.14 15.67 7.32
N PHE A 59 13.36 14.56 8.02
CA PHE A 59 14.25 14.52 9.19
C PHE A 59 15.73 14.75 8.83
N HIS A 60 16.19 14.21 7.70
CA HIS A 60 17.56 14.40 7.23
C HIS A 60 17.77 15.70 6.42
N GLY A 61 16.72 16.50 6.21
CA GLY A 61 16.79 17.74 5.44
C GLY A 61 17.14 17.54 3.96
N ASN A 62 16.86 16.36 3.40
CA ASN A 62 17.12 16.06 2.00
C ASN A 62 15.82 15.76 1.23
N LEU A 63 15.91 15.69 -0.10
CA LEU A 63 14.76 15.42 -0.98
C LEU A 63 14.71 13.96 -1.46
N SER A 64 15.64 13.09 -1.05
CA SER A 64 15.79 11.74 -1.59
C SER A 64 14.54 10.88 -1.36
N GLY A 65 13.98 10.90 -0.15
CA GLY A 65 12.76 10.14 0.16
C GLY A 65 11.53 10.69 -0.55
N GLN A 66 11.46 12.01 -0.77
CA GLN A 66 10.38 12.63 -1.57
C GLN A 66 10.48 12.25 -3.05
N THR A 67 11.68 12.26 -3.63
CA THR A 67 11.91 11.81 -5.01
C THR A 67 11.52 10.35 -5.19
N PHE A 68 11.95 9.46 -4.28
CA PHE A 68 11.60 8.04 -4.35
C PHE A 68 10.08 7.81 -4.21
N THR A 69 9.40 8.57 -3.35
CA THR A 69 7.94 8.54 -3.22
C THR A 69 7.22 8.79 -4.56
N ILE A 70 7.67 9.74 -5.37
CA ILE A 70 7.04 10.02 -6.68
C ILE A 70 7.19 8.81 -7.62
N PHE A 71 8.36 8.16 -7.62
CA PHE A 71 8.56 6.93 -8.39
C PHE A 71 7.64 5.82 -7.91
N VAL A 72 7.54 5.60 -6.59
CA VAL A 72 6.65 4.58 -6.01
C VAL A 72 5.19 4.85 -6.37
N LEU A 73 4.71 6.10 -6.27
CA LEU A 73 3.33 6.44 -6.64
C LEU A 73 3.05 6.22 -8.13
N THR A 74 4.02 6.48 -8.99
CA THR A 74 3.89 6.24 -10.44
C THR A 74 3.83 4.74 -10.75
N VAL A 75 4.68 3.94 -10.09
CA VAL A 75 4.67 2.48 -10.22
C VAL A 75 3.37 1.89 -9.67
N ALA A 76 2.90 2.36 -8.50
CA ALA A 76 1.64 1.94 -7.91
C ALA A 76 0.44 2.23 -8.83
N ALA A 77 0.41 3.41 -9.48
CA ALA A 77 -0.63 3.73 -10.47
C ALA A 77 -0.61 2.76 -11.67
N ALA A 78 0.58 2.42 -12.18
CA ALA A 78 0.72 1.45 -13.26
C ALA A 78 0.32 0.02 -12.82
N GLU A 79 0.72 -0.39 -11.62
CA GLU A 79 0.36 -1.68 -11.03
C GLU A 79 -1.15 -1.80 -10.83
N ALA A 80 -1.81 -0.77 -10.29
CA ALA A 80 -3.26 -0.76 -10.09
C ALA A 80 -4.05 -0.90 -11.39
N ALA A 81 -3.60 -0.25 -12.47
CA ALA A 81 -4.20 -0.42 -13.79
C ALA A 81 -4.06 -1.87 -14.31
N LEU A 82 -2.88 -2.47 -14.14
CA LEU A 82 -2.62 -3.86 -14.52
C LEU A 82 -3.42 -4.85 -13.68
N ALA A 83 -3.47 -4.65 -12.36
CA ALA A 83 -4.18 -5.50 -11.42
C ALA A 83 -5.69 -5.50 -11.71
N LEU A 84 -6.29 -4.33 -11.93
CA LEU A 84 -7.71 -4.25 -12.28
C LEU A 84 -8.01 -4.94 -13.62
N GLY A 85 -7.16 -4.74 -14.64
CA GLY A 85 -7.29 -5.42 -15.92
C GLY A 85 -7.24 -6.95 -15.78
N LEU A 86 -6.30 -7.46 -14.96
CA LEU A 86 -6.18 -8.87 -14.66
C LEU A 86 -7.39 -9.40 -13.88
N VAL A 87 -7.85 -8.67 -12.86
CA VAL A 87 -9.05 -9.04 -12.09
C VAL A 87 -10.28 -9.14 -12.98
N VAL A 88 -10.50 -8.18 -13.88
CA VAL A 88 -11.62 -8.21 -14.83
C VAL A 88 -11.52 -9.44 -15.75
N LEU A 89 -10.32 -9.76 -16.25
CA LEU A 89 -10.10 -10.95 -17.07
C LEU A 89 -10.42 -12.24 -16.30
N LEU A 90 -9.96 -12.37 -15.05
CA LEU A 90 -10.24 -13.53 -14.20
C LEU A 90 -11.72 -13.64 -13.87
N PHE A 91 -12.37 -12.51 -13.56
CA PHE A 91 -13.80 -12.46 -13.30
C PHE A 91 -14.60 -12.92 -14.52
N ARG A 92 -14.22 -12.51 -15.74
CA ARG A 92 -14.88 -13.00 -16.96
C ARG A 92 -14.78 -14.52 -17.13
N ARG A 93 -13.70 -15.15 -16.68
CA ARG A 93 -13.49 -16.61 -16.83
C ARG A 93 -14.18 -17.47 -15.79
N LYS A 94 -14.22 -17.05 -14.52
CA LYS A 94 -14.76 -17.86 -13.41
C LYS A 94 -15.99 -17.24 -12.74
N GLN A 95 -16.40 -16.02 -13.12
CA GLN A 95 -17.50 -15.24 -12.53
C GLN A 95 -17.37 -15.10 -10.99
N THR A 96 -16.15 -15.16 -10.47
CA THR A 96 -15.85 -15.01 -9.03
C THR A 96 -14.55 -14.26 -8.83
N LEU A 97 -14.47 -13.55 -7.70
CA LEU A 97 -13.28 -12.82 -7.24
C LEU A 97 -12.58 -13.56 -6.08
N ASP A 98 -13.00 -14.78 -5.76
CA ASP A 98 -12.38 -15.59 -4.72
C ASP A 98 -11.04 -16.18 -5.21
N ALA A 99 -9.96 -15.86 -4.50
CA ALA A 99 -8.63 -16.39 -4.77
C ALA A 99 -8.57 -17.93 -4.74
N SER A 100 -9.40 -18.58 -3.91
CA SER A 100 -9.44 -20.04 -3.78
C SER A 100 -9.97 -20.75 -5.03
N ALA A 101 -10.74 -20.05 -5.88
CA ALA A 101 -11.26 -20.60 -7.13
C ALA A 101 -10.16 -20.99 -8.13
N TRP A 102 -8.94 -20.51 -7.90
CA TRP A 102 -7.76 -20.78 -8.71
C TRP A 102 -6.75 -21.73 -8.04
N ALA A 103 -7.05 -22.25 -6.84
CA ALA A 103 -6.17 -23.18 -6.12
C ALA A 103 -5.93 -24.49 -6.88
N GLN A 104 -6.83 -24.86 -7.79
CA GLN A 104 -6.74 -26.05 -8.66
C GLN A 104 -5.62 -25.98 -9.71
N LEU A 105 -4.98 -24.82 -9.90
CA LEU A 105 -3.80 -24.67 -10.76
C LEU A 105 -2.49 -25.09 -10.06
N ARG A 106 -2.57 -25.54 -8.80
CA ARG A 106 -1.48 -26.28 -8.17
C ARG A 106 -1.53 -27.72 -8.69
N GLY A 107 -0.69 -28.02 -9.67
CA GLY A 107 -0.38 -29.39 -10.08
C GLY A 107 0.16 -30.20 -8.92
#